data_AF-A0A496VA45-F1
#
_entry.id   AF-A0A496VA45-F1
#
_cell.length_a   1.000
_cell.length_b   1.000
_cell.length_c   1.000
_cell.angle_alpha   90.00
_cell.angle_beta   90.00
_cell.angle_gamma   90.00
#
_symmetry.space_group_name_H-M   'P 1'
#
loop_
_entity.id
_entity.type
_entity.pdbx_description
1 polymer ?
#
loop_
_entity_poly.entity_id
_entity_poly.type
_entity_poly.pdbx_seq_one_letter_code
_entity_poly.pdbx_strand_id
1 'polypeptide(L)'
;MSEVLDIEKELIEDEEAWEIGSLNHSITQAQITTLLGSDKRFRVMVELSLEARQIDLTQFGIKAKDELKPDICLYPHTVKGKRRLRMSEMPLLAIEIVSPT
;
A
#
# COMPACT_ATOMS: atom_id res chain seq x y z
N MET A 1 -4.24 36.95 3.44
CA MET A 1 -5.24 36.12 2.72
C MET A 1 -4.66 35.41 1.49
N SER A 2 -3.49 35.81 0.93
CA SER A 2 -2.82 34.97 -0.10
C SER A 2 -1.93 33.88 0.50
N GLU A 3 -1.26 34.14 1.63
CA GLU A 3 -0.41 33.14 2.30
C GLU A 3 -1.13 31.84 2.69
N VAL A 4 -2.44 31.90 3.00
CA VAL A 4 -3.23 30.70 3.32
C VAL A 4 -3.55 29.88 2.06
N LEU A 5 -3.77 30.55 0.93
CA LEU A 5 -4.01 29.91 -0.37
C LEU A 5 -2.74 29.26 -0.93
N ASP A 6 -1.58 29.86 -0.68
CA ASP A 6 -0.29 29.33 -1.14
C ASP A 6 0.09 28.05 -0.36
N ILE A 7 -0.16 28.01 0.97
CA ILE A 7 0.04 26.80 1.79
C ILE A 7 -0.92 25.67 1.39
N GLU A 8 -2.20 25.97 1.13
CA GLU A 8 -3.17 24.97 0.67
C GLU A 8 -2.78 24.39 -0.70
N LYS A 9 -2.23 25.22 -1.60
CA LYS A 9 -1.84 24.78 -2.94
C LYS A 9 -0.58 23.90 -2.93
N GLU A 10 0.40 24.23 -2.10
CA GLU A 10 1.63 23.42 -1.93
C GLU A 10 1.32 22.04 -1.33
N LEU A 11 0.36 21.97 -0.39
CA LEU A 11 -0.14 20.71 0.18
C LEU A 11 -0.91 19.85 -0.83
N ILE A 12 -1.67 20.47 -1.75
CA ILE A 12 -2.40 19.78 -2.82
C ILE A 12 -1.43 19.26 -3.89
N GLU A 13 -0.41 20.03 -4.25
CA GLU A 13 0.62 19.61 -5.21
C GLU A 13 1.48 18.44 -4.66
N ASP A 14 1.77 18.43 -3.35
CA ASP A 14 2.41 17.30 -2.69
C ASP A 14 1.51 16.05 -2.75
N GLU A 15 0.25 16.11 -2.31
CA GLU A 15 -0.70 14.97 -2.37
C GLU A 15 -0.90 14.42 -3.79
N GLU A 16 -0.97 15.28 -4.81
CA GLU A 16 -1.05 14.87 -6.22
C GLU A 16 0.26 14.22 -6.74
N ALA A 17 1.43 14.63 -6.22
CA ALA A 17 2.71 14.02 -6.58
C ALA A 17 2.84 12.58 -6.08
N TRP A 18 2.25 12.24 -4.92
CA TRP A 18 2.18 10.87 -4.41
C TRP A 18 1.27 9.96 -5.27
N GLU A 19 0.35 10.51 -6.06
CA GLU A 19 -0.51 9.74 -6.98
C GLU A 19 0.14 9.50 -8.37
N ILE A 20 1.24 10.19 -8.72
CA ILE A 20 1.92 9.96 -9.99
C ILE A 20 2.79 8.71 -9.88
N GLY A 21 2.23 7.59 -10.33
CA GLY A 21 2.94 6.30 -10.38
C GLY A 21 4.30 6.42 -11.06
N SER A 22 5.37 6.11 -10.33
CA SER A 22 6.73 6.04 -10.86
C SER A 22 6.89 4.85 -11.83
N LEU A 23 7.51 5.07 -12.99
CA LEU A 23 7.76 4.02 -13.98
C LEU A 23 8.46 2.79 -13.38
N ASN A 24 9.49 3.03 -12.56
CA ASN A 24 10.25 1.95 -11.92
C ASN A 24 9.44 1.26 -10.83
N HIS A 25 8.58 2.00 -10.13
CA HIS A 25 7.64 1.45 -9.15
C HIS A 25 6.69 0.47 -9.83
N SER A 26 6.04 0.91 -10.91
CA SER A 26 5.09 0.06 -11.67
C SER A 26 5.76 -1.18 -12.26
N ILE A 27 6.96 -1.04 -12.85
CA ILE A 27 7.72 -2.19 -13.37
C ILE A 27 8.04 -3.17 -12.25
N THR A 28 8.53 -2.67 -11.10
CA THR A 28 8.90 -3.50 -9.95
C THR A 28 7.68 -4.20 -9.36
N GLN A 29 6.57 -3.48 -9.17
CA GLN A 29 5.32 -4.03 -8.64
C GLN A 29 4.79 -5.16 -9.54
N ALA A 30 4.80 -4.95 -10.87
CA ALA A 30 4.36 -5.94 -11.84
C ALA A 30 5.25 -7.20 -11.85
N GLN A 31 6.57 -7.03 -11.79
CA GLN A 31 7.53 -8.13 -11.76
C GLN A 31 7.40 -8.96 -10.48
N ILE A 32 7.36 -8.32 -9.31
CA ILE A 32 7.20 -9.02 -8.02
C ILE A 32 5.87 -9.75 -7.97
N THR A 33 4.78 -9.09 -8.39
CA THR A 33 3.45 -9.70 -8.43
C THR A 33 3.41 -10.92 -9.35
N THR A 34 4.05 -10.85 -10.51
CA THR A 34 4.12 -11.98 -11.46
C THR A 34 4.92 -13.14 -10.88
N LEU A 35 6.08 -12.86 -10.28
CA LEU A 35 6.94 -13.87 -9.67
C LEU A 35 6.21 -14.60 -8.54
N LEU A 36 5.65 -13.85 -7.59
CA LEU A 36 4.96 -14.44 -6.43
C LEU A 36 3.63 -15.09 -6.83
N GLY A 37 2.93 -14.53 -7.81
CA GLY A 37 1.65 -15.05 -8.31
C GLY A 37 1.77 -16.38 -9.05
N SER A 38 2.96 -16.71 -9.54
CA SER A 38 3.24 -18.02 -10.15
C SER A 38 3.31 -19.17 -9.14
N ASP A 39 3.51 -18.86 -7.85
CA ASP A 39 3.52 -19.85 -6.77
C ASP A 39 2.10 -20.14 -6.26
N LYS A 40 1.63 -21.37 -6.51
CA LYS A 40 0.26 -21.81 -6.17
C LYS A 40 -0.02 -21.87 -4.67
N ARG A 41 1.00 -21.77 -3.81
CA ARG A 41 0.82 -21.70 -2.35
C ARG A 41 0.19 -20.37 -1.92
N PHE A 42 0.29 -19.35 -2.76
CA PHE A 42 -0.06 -18.00 -2.37
C PHE A 42 -1.17 -17.39 -3.25
N ARG A 43 -1.68 -16.27 -2.75
CA ARG A 43 -2.58 -15.34 -3.42
C ARG A 43 -1.96 -13.96 -3.27
N VAL A 44 -1.59 -13.35 -4.39
CA VAL A 44 -1.07 -11.98 -4.41
C VAL A 44 -2.25 -11.00 -4.60
N MET A 45 -2.24 -9.92 -3.84
CA MET A 45 -3.19 -8.81 -3.96
C MET A 45 -2.39 -7.50 -3.98
N VAL A 46 -2.72 -6.60 -4.90
CA VAL A 46 -2.07 -5.28 -5.01
C VAL A 46 -2.97 -4.22 -4.40
N GLU A 47 -2.37 -3.18 -3.81
CA GLU A 47 -3.10 -1.98 -3.33
C GLU A 47 -4.22 -2.30 -2.31
N LEU A 48 -4.03 -3.35 -1.50
CA LEU A 48 -5.08 -3.83 -0.59
C LEU A 48 -5.04 -3.09 0.75
N SER A 49 -6.16 -2.46 1.09
CA SER A 49 -6.41 -1.89 2.41
C SER A 49 -6.42 -2.93 3.54
N LEU A 50 -5.55 -2.75 4.53
CA LEU A 50 -5.40 -3.57 5.74
C LEU A 50 -5.85 -2.78 6.97
N GLU A 51 -6.55 -3.43 7.90
CA GLU A 51 -6.88 -2.85 9.21
C GLU A 51 -5.68 -2.96 10.16
N ALA A 52 -5.03 -1.83 10.44
CA ALA A 52 -3.77 -1.79 11.19
C ALA A 52 -3.95 -1.47 12.69
N ARG A 53 -5.18 -1.24 13.14
CA ARG A 53 -5.52 -0.85 14.53
C ARG A 53 -4.94 -1.78 15.61
N GLN A 54 -4.69 -3.03 15.25
CA GLN A 54 -4.22 -4.07 16.18
C GLN A 54 -2.68 -4.15 16.25
N ILE A 55 -1.95 -3.35 15.48
CA ILE A 55 -0.48 -3.41 15.39
C ILE A 55 0.12 -2.06 15.76
N ASP A 56 1.02 -2.06 16.75
CA ASP A 56 1.81 -0.89 17.07
C ASP A 56 3.03 -0.78 16.14
N LEU A 57 2.91 0.11 15.16
CA LEU A 57 3.96 0.40 14.18
C LEU A 57 4.75 1.68 14.53
N THR A 58 4.50 2.28 15.69
CA THR A 58 5.20 3.50 16.11
C THR A 58 6.71 3.29 16.21
N GLN A 59 7.14 2.06 16.57
CA GLN A 59 8.55 1.66 16.60
C GLN A 59 9.26 1.77 15.24
N PHE A 60 8.51 1.72 14.14
CA PHE A 60 9.02 1.85 12.77
C PHE A 60 8.82 3.26 12.19
N GLY A 61 8.37 4.23 13.01
CA GLY A 61 8.09 5.59 12.57
C GLY A 61 6.82 5.73 11.71
N ILE A 62 6.03 4.67 11.56
CA ILE A 62 4.84 4.66 10.72
C ILE A 62 3.64 5.18 11.53
N LYS A 63 3.11 6.35 11.16
CA LYS A 63 1.93 6.97 11.78
C LYS A 63 0.60 6.46 11.20
N ALA A 64 0.52 5.17 10.86
CA ALA A 64 -0.69 4.55 10.33
C ALA A 64 -1.57 4.09 11.50
N LYS A 65 -2.48 4.96 11.98
CA LYS A 65 -3.32 4.65 13.16
C LYS A 65 -4.43 3.63 12.88
N ASP A 66 -4.89 3.52 11.64
CA ASP A 66 -6.11 2.77 11.33
C ASP A 66 -5.98 1.84 10.12
N GLU A 67 -5.21 2.23 9.11
CA GLU A 67 -5.14 1.55 7.83
C GLU A 67 -3.73 1.57 7.25
N LEU A 68 -3.34 0.45 6.66
CA LEU A 68 -2.17 0.35 5.80
C LEU A 68 -2.64 -0.05 4.41
N LYS A 69 -1.99 0.46 3.38
CA LYS A 69 -2.25 0.06 2.00
C LYS A 69 -0.92 -0.25 1.31
N PRO A 70 -0.35 -1.44 1.55
CA PRO A 70 0.91 -1.81 0.92
C PRO A 70 0.72 -1.99 -0.59
N ASP A 71 1.79 -1.77 -1.36
CA ASP A 71 1.79 -2.04 -2.80
C ASP A 71 1.41 -3.50 -3.11
N ILE A 72 1.92 -4.44 -2.32
CA ILE A 72 1.70 -5.89 -2.53
C ILE A 72 1.47 -6.59 -1.19
N CYS A 73 0.40 -7.39 -1.13
CA CYS A 73 0.09 -8.29 -0.03
C CYS A 73 0.08 -9.75 -0.50
N LEU A 74 0.67 -10.64 0.30
CA LEU A 74 0.72 -12.08 0.06
C LEU A 74 -0.10 -12.83 1.12
N TYR A 75 -1.10 -13.58 0.68
CA TYR A 75 -1.92 -14.44 1.53
C TYR A 75 -1.73 -15.92 1.15
N PRO A 76 -2.07 -16.86 2.05
CA PRO A 76 -2.23 -18.25 1.66
C PRO A 76 -3.31 -18.37 0.58
N HIS A 77 -3.16 -19.31 -0.35
CA HIS A 77 -4.15 -19.52 -1.41
C HIS A 77 -5.57 -19.86 -0.89
N THR A 78 -5.65 -20.36 0.35
CA THR A 78 -6.90 -20.71 1.05
C THR A 78 -7.76 -19.50 1.39
N VAL A 79 -7.21 -18.29 1.43
CA VAL A 79 -7.99 -17.06 1.66
C VAL A 79 -9.00 -16.91 0.54
N LYS A 80 -10.29 -16.99 0.87
CA LYS A 80 -11.38 -16.91 -0.10
C LYS A 80 -11.76 -15.44 -0.35
N GLY A 81 -11.86 -15.06 -1.61
CA GLY A 81 -12.35 -13.75 -2.01
C GLY A 81 -13.81 -13.58 -1.63
N LYS A 82 -14.09 -12.81 -0.59
CA LYS A 82 -15.37 -12.09 -0.46
C LYS A 82 -15.11 -10.66 -0.91
N ARG A 83 -16.09 -9.98 -1.50
CA ARG A 83 -15.99 -8.55 -1.78
C ARG A 83 -15.78 -7.84 -0.44
N ARG A 84 -14.57 -7.36 -0.19
CA ARG A 84 -14.17 -6.64 1.02
C ARG A 84 -13.45 -5.38 0.58
N LEU A 85 -13.82 -4.26 1.19
CA LEU A 85 -13.13 -2.98 0.96
C LEU A 85 -11.85 -2.89 1.80
N ARG A 86 -11.78 -3.64 2.92
CA ARG A 86 -10.63 -3.69 3.85
C ARG A 86 -10.48 -5.10 4.43
N MET A 87 -9.24 -5.53 4.64
CA MET A 87 -8.88 -6.82 5.25
C MET A 87 -8.48 -6.65 6.71
N SER A 88 -9.18 -7.33 7.62
CA SER A 88 -8.80 -7.41 9.04
C SER A 88 -7.81 -8.52 9.36
N GLU A 89 -7.72 -9.54 8.49
CA GLU A 89 -6.70 -10.58 8.60
C GLU A 89 -5.42 -10.07 7.95
N MET A 90 -4.29 -10.11 8.67
CA MET A 90 -3.00 -9.63 8.14
C MET A 90 -2.43 -10.61 7.11
N PRO A 91 -1.73 -10.11 6.07
CA PRO A 91 -1.04 -10.97 5.12
C PRO A 91 0.15 -11.69 5.77
N LEU A 92 0.60 -12.78 5.14
CA LEU A 92 1.87 -13.43 5.49
C LEU A 92 3.07 -12.54 5.21
N LEU A 93 2.94 -11.68 4.20
CA LEU A 93 3.96 -10.73 3.77
C LEU A 93 3.27 -9.50 3.16
N ALA A 94 3.71 -8.32 3.57
CA ALA A 94 3.43 -7.06 2.91
C ALA A 94 4.74 -6.51 2.33
N ILE A 95 4.69 -5.97 1.12
CA ILE A 95 5.84 -5.38 0.43
C ILE A 95 5.44 -3.96 0.03
N GLU A 96 6.32 -3.03 0.35
CA GLU A 96 6.26 -1.64 -0.09
C GLU A 96 7.46 -1.38 -1.00
N ILE A 97 7.22 -0.76 -2.15
CA ILE A 97 8.24 -0.36 -3.11
C ILE A 97 8.48 1.13 -2.88
N VAL A 98 9.70 1.47 -2.49
CA VAL A 98 10.06 2.87 -2.28
C VAL A 98 10.24 3.53 -3.65
N SER A 99 9.53 4.64 -3.86
CA SER A 99 9.68 5.48 -5.04
C SER A 99 10.29 6.84 -4.67
N PRO A 100 10.83 7.61 -5.64
CA PRO A 100 11.58 8.84 -5.37
C PRO A 100 10.75 10.03 -4.85
N THR A 101 9.43 9.90 -4.77
CA THR A 101 8.50 10.88 -4.19
C THR A 101 8.32 10.64 -2.71
#